data_AF-A0A2G9SEX8-F1
#
_entry.id   AF-A0A2G9SEX8-F1
#
_cell.length_a   1.000
_cell.length_b   1.000
_cell.length_c   1.000
_cell.angle_alpha   90.00
_cell.angle_beta   90.00
_cell.angle_gamma   90.00
#
_symmetry.space_group_name_H-M   'P 1'
#
loop_
_entity.id
_entity.type
_entity.pdbx_description
1 polymer ?
#
loop_
_entity_poly.entity_id
_entity_poly.type
_entity_poly.pdbx_seq_one_letter_code
_entity_poly.pdbx_strand_id
1 'polypeptide(L)'
;MQVARQSLTTYVIIMNNSHIEIDVHRLSDGGLLLSYDGNSYTTYMKEEVDRYRVTIGNKTCVFEKEKDPTVLRSPSTGKLLQYTVEDGSHANAGDCFAEIEVMKMVMTLLVQEPGHIHYVKRPGAVLESGCVLARIDLDDPSKVHQTELCTGELLPQHTLPILGEKLHQVFHNVLENLINIMNGYCLPEPYFTNKVKEWVHKLMKTLRDPSLPLLELQEIMTSVSTRIPPTVEKSIRKVMAQYASNITSVLCQFPSQQFPLPLTSRFSPYQERIKRTEHRHHPLDKIANILDSYAATLQRKADREVFFMNTQSIVQLVQRYRSGIRGYMKSVVLDLLRRYLQVETQFQHSHYDKCVINLREKYKPDMTPVLECIFSHAQVAKKNILVTMLIVYVRRGYIAYELNSLQHHQLQDGTCVVEFQFMLPSSHPNRMSLPISATHLELNRQSSELFMDSGFSPLCQRMGVMVAFDKFEDFTRNFDEVISCFADPPLNSPLFSEARSTFYDEEDNKSIREEPIHILNVSLKCADRMEDEELVTVFRTFSQSKKNILVDYGLRRITFLIAQKREFPKFFTFRARDEVC
;
A
#
# COMPACT_ATOMS: atom_id res chain seq x y z
N MET A 1 13.83 10.19 23.66
CA MET A 1 14.06 9.23 22.55
C MET A 1 12.92 8.21 22.55
N GLN A 2 12.43 7.83 21.38
CA GLN A 2 11.47 6.74 21.19
C GLN A 2 12.06 5.70 20.23
N VAL A 3 11.74 4.43 20.41
CA VAL A 3 12.18 3.35 19.51
C VAL A 3 10.95 2.57 19.05
N ALA A 4 10.79 2.45 17.74
CA ALA A 4 9.70 1.72 17.12
C ALA A 4 10.23 0.59 16.25
N ARG A 5 9.52 -0.54 16.20
CA ARG A 5 9.91 -1.69 15.38
C ARG A 5 9.19 -1.62 14.03
N GLN A 6 9.95 -1.56 12.92
CA GLN A 6 9.42 -1.49 11.55
C GLN A 6 9.38 -2.86 10.87
N SER A 7 10.24 -3.79 11.27
CA SER A 7 10.22 -5.18 10.80
C SER A 7 10.76 -6.11 11.90
N LEU A 8 10.93 -7.40 11.59
CA LEU A 8 11.56 -8.34 12.52
C LEU A 8 12.98 -7.90 12.92
N THR A 9 13.73 -7.29 12.00
CA THR A 9 15.14 -6.91 12.16
C THR A 9 15.35 -5.41 12.17
N THR A 10 14.42 -4.62 11.66
CA THR A 10 14.60 -3.16 11.48
C THR A 10 13.87 -2.37 12.57
N TYR A 11 14.61 -1.48 13.21
CA TYR A 11 14.13 -0.56 14.24
C TYR A 11 14.32 0.88 13.80
N VAL A 12 13.39 1.75 14.19
CA VAL A 12 13.43 3.18 13.93
C VAL A 12 13.61 3.90 15.25
N ILE A 13 14.71 4.63 15.38
CA ILE A 13 14.99 5.48 16.52
C ILE A 13 14.50 6.88 16.17
N ILE A 14 13.69 7.46 17.03
CA ILE A 14 13.07 8.77 16.86
C ILE A 14 13.50 9.67 18.01
N MET A 15 14.08 10.82 17.69
CA MET A 15 14.54 11.79 18.68
C MET A 15 14.46 13.20 18.10
N ASN A 16 13.89 14.14 18.85
CA ASN A 16 13.86 15.56 18.50
C ASN A 16 13.42 15.80 17.04
N ASN A 17 12.28 15.22 16.65
CA ASN A 17 11.70 15.24 15.29
C ASN A 17 12.51 14.57 14.17
N SER A 18 13.75 14.14 14.43
CA SER A 18 14.57 13.34 13.52
C SER A 18 14.35 11.83 13.74
N HIS A 19 14.69 11.02 12.73
CA HIS A 19 14.67 9.56 12.85
C HIS A 19 15.75 8.89 12.01
N ILE A 20 16.23 7.73 12.48
CA ILE A 20 17.15 6.85 11.77
C ILE A 20 16.63 5.41 11.79
N GLU A 21 16.95 4.64 10.76
CA GLU A 21 16.63 3.21 10.66
C GLU A 21 17.89 2.39 10.94
N ILE A 22 17.77 1.38 11.80
CA ILE A 22 18.86 0.50 12.21
C ILE A 22 18.41 -0.95 12.03
N ASP A 23 19.24 -1.73 11.34
CA ASP A 23 19.07 -3.18 11.30
C ASP A 23 19.76 -3.84 12.49
N VAL A 24 19.04 -4.76 13.12
CA VAL A 24 19.39 -5.42 14.38
C VAL A 24 19.20 -6.92 14.21
N HIS A 25 20.28 -7.67 14.42
CA HIS A 25 20.25 -9.13 14.44
C HIS A 25 20.66 -9.64 15.81
N ARG A 26 19.91 -10.59 16.36
CA ARG A 26 20.25 -11.23 17.63
C ARG A 26 21.30 -12.33 17.41
N LEU A 27 22.37 -12.29 18.18
CA LEU A 27 23.44 -13.29 18.15
C LEU A 27 23.14 -14.46 19.09
N SER A 28 23.79 -15.60 18.86
CA SER A 28 23.61 -16.83 19.65
C SER A 28 24.09 -16.71 21.10
N ASP A 29 25.02 -15.81 21.37
CA ASP A 29 25.56 -15.51 22.70
C ASP A 29 24.69 -14.53 23.51
N GLY A 30 23.55 -14.10 22.96
CA GLY A 30 22.65 -13.14 23.58
C GLY A 30 22.96 -11.68 23.27
N GLY A 31 24.04 -11.38 22.55
CA GLY A 31 24.35 -10.04 22.04
C GLY A 31 23.46 -9.60 20.88
N LEU A 32 23.59 -8.33 20.50
CA LEU A 32 22.93 -7.74 19.32
C LEU A 32 23.98 -7.25 18.33
N LEU A 33 23.81 -7.59 17.06
CA LEU A 33 24.57 -7.03 15.95
C LEU A 33 23.77 -5.88 15.34
N LEU A 34 24.27 -4.66 15.50
CA LEU A 34 23.67 -3.44 14.98
C LEU A 34 24.39 -3.02 13.70
N SER A 35 23.65 -2.76 12.63
CA SER A 35 24.19 -2.15 11.41
C SER A 35 23.90 -0.66 11.39
N TYR A 36 24.96 0.15 11.51
CA TYR A 36 24.89 1.61 11.52
C TYR A 36 25.92 2.17 10.54
N ASP A 37 25.47 3.03 9.62
CA ASP A 37 26.29 3.69 8.60
C ASP A 37 27.16 2.71 7.77
N GLY A 38 26.55 1.60 7.35
CA GLY A 38 27.21 0.54 6.57
C GLY A 38 28.18 -0.35 7.36
N ASN A 39 28.40 -0.08 8.65
CA ASN A 39 29.25 -0.87 9.53
C ASN A 39 28.42 -1.70 10.50
N SER A 40 28.95 -2.85 10.91
CA SER A 40 28.30 -3.71 11.89
C SER A 40 29.03 -3.67 13.23
N TYR A 41 28.26 -3.49 14.30
CA TYR A 41 28.75 -3.39 15.68
C TYR A 41 28.08 -4.43 16.55
N THR A 42 28.88 -5.27 17.21
CA THR A 42 28.38 -6.16 18.24
C THR A 42 28.15 -5.37 19.52
N THR A 43 26.97 -5.52 20.12
CA THR A 43 26.58 -4.80 21.33
C THR A 43 26.03 -5.73 22.39
N TYR A 44 26.36 -5.44 23.64
CA TYR A 44 25.88 -6.14 24.82
C TYR A 44 25.38 -5.11 25.83
N MET A 45 24.29 -5.41 26.52
CA MET A 45 23.77 -4.57 27.59
C MET A 45 23.63 -5.43 28.86
N LYS A 46 24.15 -4.90 29.96
CA LYS A 46 23.93 -5.41 31.32
C LYS A 46 23.22 -4.34 32.13
N GLU A 47 22.06 -4.68 32.65
CA GLU A 47 21.32 -3.83 33.55
C GLU A 47 21.80 -4.03 35.00
N GLU A 48 22.14 -2.93 35.66
CA GLU A 48 22.43 -2.86 37.09
C GLU A 48 21.37 -1.95 37.77
N VAL A 49 21.38 -1.86 39.11
CA VAL A 49 20.31 -1.16 39.85
C VAL A 49 20.22 0.31 39.48
N ASP A 50 21.36 1.00 39.45
CA ASP A 50 21.43 2.46 39.23
C ASP A 50 22.01 2.84 37.86
N ARG A 51 22.38 1.85 37.02
CA ARG A 51 23.05 2.10 35.75
C ARG A 51 22.80 1.00 34.71
N TYR A 52 23.00 1.32 33.45
CA TYR A 52 23.14 0.38 32.34
C TYR A 52 24.58 0.37 31.86
N ARG A 53 25.19 -0.81 31.84
CA ARG A 53 26.52 -1.01 31.27
C ARG A 53 26.37 -1.56 29.86
N VAL A 54 26.67 -0.74 28.86
CA VAL A 54 26.55 -1.09 27.45
C VAL A 54 27.95 -1.24 26.86
N THR A 55 28.22 -2.37 26.23
CA THR A 55 29.46 -2.61 25.50
C THR A 55 29.18 -2.57 24.01
N ILE A 56 29.88 -1.73 23.26
CA ILE A 56 29.78 -1.59 21.79
C ILE A 56 31.15 -1.93 21.20
N GLY A 57 31.24 -3.06 20.52
CA GLY A 57 32.51 -3.66 20.08
C GLY A 57 33.39 -3.97 21.29
N ASN A 58 34.52 -3.27 21.38
CA ASN A 58 35.46 -3.35 22.51
C ASN A 58 35.35 -2.17 23.50
N LYS A 59 34.42 -1.23 23.28
CA LYS A 59 34.25 -0.06 24.14
C LYS A 59 33.11 -0.29 25.12
N THR A 60 33.30 0.10 26.38
CA THR A 60 32.25 0.05 27.41
C THR A 60 31.82 1.46 27.76
N CYS A 61 30.52 1.70 27.70
CA CYS A 61 29.84 2.92 28.10
C CYS A 61 28.91 2.61 29.28
N VAL A 62 28.81 3.54 30.22
CA VAL A 62 27.92 3.44 31.39
C VAL A 62 26.89 4.54 31.28
N PHE A 63 25.62 4.18 31.31
CA PHE A 63 24.49 5.10 31.33
C PHE A 63 23.89 5.07 32.72
N GLU A 64 23.88 6.21 33.42
CA GLU A 64 23.26 6.31 34.73
C GLU A 64 21.73 6.39 34.58
N LYS A 65 21.01 5.71 35.49
CA LYS A 65 19.57 5.88 35.60
C LYS A 65 19.30 7.21 36.32
N GLU A 66 18.23 7.90 35.94
CA GLU A 66 17.82 9.13 36.62
C GLU A 66 17.63 8.85 38.12
N LYS A 67 18.40 9.57 38.95
CA LYS A 67 18.44 9.37 40.40
C LYS A 67 17.79 10.55 41.08
N ASP A 68 16.65 10.30 41.69
CA ASP A 68 15.99 11.24 42.58
C ASP A 68 16.63 11.14 43.97
N PRO A 69 17.43 12.13 44.41
CA PRO A 69 18.11 12.08 45.70
C PRO A 69 17.15 12.17 46.89
N THR A 70 15.88 12.57 46.67
CA THR A 70 14.85 12.61 47.73
C THR A 70 14.28 11.22 48.07
N VAL A 71 14.70 10.17 47.35
CA VAL A 71 14.16 8.82 47.50
C VAL A 71 15.25 7.81 47.86
N LEU A 72 15.15 7.23 49.05
CA LEU A 72 16.03 6.16 49.51
C LEU A 72 15.48 4.80 49.09
N ARG A 73 16.23 4.08 48.26
CA ARG A 73 15.82 2.80 47.65
C ARG A 73 16.66 1.64 48.16
N SER A 74 16.08 0.45 48.21
CA SER A 74 16.80 -0.79 48.50
C SER A 74 17.69 -1.18 47.30
N PRO A 75 19.00 -1.43 47.47
CA PRO A 75 19.87 -1.87 46.38
C PRO A 75 19.70 -3.36 46.03
N SER A 76 18.96 -4.12 46.82
CA SER A 76 18.82 -5.57 46.66
C SER A 76 17.46 -6.08 47.16
N THR A 77 17.17 -7.33 46.83
CA THR A 77 16.00 -8.06 47.35
C THR A 77 16.31 -8.59 48.74
N GLY A 78 15.32 -8.62 49.64
CA GLY A 78 15.56 -9.02 51.02
C GLY A 78 14.39 -8.70 51.94
N LYS A 79 14.69 -8.51 53.22
CA LYS A 79 13.71 -8.10 54.23
C LYS A 79 14.22 -6.88 54.99
N LEU A 80 13.39 -5.86 55.15
CA LEU A 80 13.71 -4.73 56.02
C LEU A 80 13.70 -5.21 57.47
N LEU A 81 14.83 -5.13 58.17
CA LEU A 81 14.90 -5.51 59.57
C LEU A 81 14.39 -4.36 60.43
N GLN A 82 15.04 -3.20 60.31
CA GLN A 82 14.73 -2.01 61.10
C GLN A 82 15.29 -0.75 60.44
N TYR A 83 14.80 0.41 60.89
CA TYR A 83 15.46 1.69 60.68
C TYR A 83 16.36 2.00 61.86
N THR A 84 17.53 2.60 61.60
CA THR A 84 18.50 2.99 62.63
C THR A 84 18.34 4.44 63.09
N VAL A 85 17.53 5.21 62.37
CA VAL A 85 17.14 6.59 62.72
C VAL A 85 15.70 6.59 63.24
N GLU A 86 15.15 7.75 63.61
CA GLU A 86 13.70 7.91 63.88
C GLU A 86 13.00 8.58 62.68
N ASP A 87 11.68 8.39 62.57
CA ASP A 87 10.88 9.02 61.52
C ASP A 87 10.86 10.55 61.72
N GLY A 88 11.17 11.30 60.68
CA GLY A 88 11.33 12.75 60.68
C GLY A 88 12.68 13.26 61.22
N SER A 89 13.60 12.37 61.63
CA SER A 89 14.90 12.78 62.15
C SER A 89 15.88 13.16 61.04
N HIS A 90 16.81 14.06 61.36
CA HIS A 90 17.87 14.48 60.46
C HIS A 90 19.00 13.45 60.42
N ALA A 91 19.54 13.18 59.24
CA ALA A 91 20.69 12.30 59.02
C ALA A 91 21.67 12.93 58.03
N ASN A 92 22.97 12.69 58.22
CA ASN A 92 24.03 13.17 57.32
C ASN A 92 24.33 12.16 56.22
N ALA A 93 24.96 12.62 55.13
CA ALA A 93 25.50 11.72 54.12
C ALA A 93 26.53 10.75 54.73
N GLY A 94 26.36 9.47 54.46
CA GLY A 94 27.17 8.38 55.03
C GLY A 94 26.58 7.75 56.30
N ASP A 95 25.58 8.37 56.94
CA ASP A 95 24.94 7.78 58.10
C ASP A 95 24.10 6.56 57.72
N CYS A 96 24.08 5.55 58.58
CA CYS A 96 23.19 4.41 58.40
C CYS A 96 21.75 4.83 58.75
N PHE A 97 20.80 4.61 57.84
CA PHE A 97 19.37 4.86 58.11
C PHE A 97 18.53 3.60 58.26
N ALA A 98 18.97 2.47 57.70
CA ALA A 98 18.24 1.22 57.76
C ALA A 98 19.15 0.00 57.65
N GLU A 99 18.68 -1.12 58.21
CA GLU A 99 19.30 -2.43 58.10
C GLU A 99 18.36 -3.39 57.38
N ILE A 100 18.91 -4.12 56.41
CA ILE A 100 18.17 -5.11 55.62
C ILE A 100 18.83 -6.48 55.74
N GLU A 101 18.04 -7.54 55.67
CA GLU A 101 18.51 -8.92 55.58
C GLU A 101 18.53 -9.38 54.13
N VAL A 102 19.71 -9.74 53.64
CA VAL A 102 19.96 -10.24 52.27
C VAL A 102 20.80 -11.49 52.37
N MET A 103 20.33 -12.61 51.82
CA MET A 103 21.01 -13.91 51.90
C MET A 103 21.43 -14.32 53.34
N LYS A 104 20.55 -14.06 54.32
CA LYS A 104 20.77 -14.26 55.77
C LYS A 104 21.88 -13.41 56.39
N MET A 105 22.40 -12.43 55.67
CA MET A 105 23.37 -11.46 56.14
C MET A 105 22.68 -10.11 56.36
N VAL A 106 23.11 -9.38 57.39
CA VAL A 106 22.66 -8.01 57.65
C VAL A 106 23.50 -7.06 56.81
N MET A 107 22.82 -6.20 56.05
CA MET A 107 23.43 -5.15 55.23
C MET A 107 22.91 -3.80 55.71
N THR A 108 23.82 -2.88 55.96
CA THR A 108 23.51 -1.50 56.34
C THR A 108 23.29 -0.64 55.09
N LEU A 109 22.28 0.22 55.14
CA LEU A 109 21.95 1.17 54.08
C LEU A 109 22.32 2.58 54.53
N LEU A 110 23.08 3.26 53.69
CA LEU A 110 23.65 4.56 53.99
C LEU A 110 22.89 5.68 53.26
N VAL A 111 22.71 6.80 53.95
CA VAL A 111 22.19 8.04 53.42
C VAL A 111 23.19 8.62 52.42
N GLN A 112 22.71 9.04 51.25
CA GLN A 112 23.58 9.60 50.20
C GLN A 112 23.73 11.12 50.33
N GLU A 113 22.70 11.81 50.80
CA GLU A 113 22.64 13.26 50.93
C GLU A 113 21.99 13.64 52.27
N PRO A 114 22.43 14.72 52.94
CA PRO A 114 21.90 15.10 54.24
C PRO A 114 20.46 15.63 54.16
N GLY A 115 19.65 15.31 55.17
CA GLY A 115 18.26 15.74 55.24
C GLY A 115 17.41 14.98 56.26
N HIS A 116 16.11 15.24 56.27
CA HIS A 116 15.15 14.64 57.21
C HIS A 116 14.46 13.42 56.60
N ILE A 117 14.53 12.27 57.27
CA ILE A 117 14.09 10.98 56.71
C ILE A 117 12.66 10.68 57.12
N HIS A 118 11.81 10.36 56.14
CA HIS A 118 10.41 9.95 56.34
C HIS A 118 10.16 8.53 55.86
N TYR A 119 9.59 7.68 56.70
CA TYR A 119 9.42 6.26 56.43
C TYR A 119 8.30 6.00 55.41
N VAL A 120 8.58 5.07 54.51
CA VAL A 120 7.59 4.59 53.53
C VAL A 120 7.26 3.12 53.76
N LYS A 121 8.27 2.30 54.06
CA LYS A 121 8.10 0.87 54.36
C LYS A 121 8.08 0.64 55.87
N ARG A 122 7.38 -0.42 56.30
CA ARG A 122 7.39 -0.85 57.71
C ARG A 122 8.49 -1.89 57.93
N PRO A 123 9.15 -1.88 59.10
CA PRO A 123 10.04 -2.97 59.52
C PRO A 123 9.35 -4.33 59.35
N GLY A 124 10.12 -5.32 58.88
CA GLY A 124 9.64 -6.65 58.54
C GLY A 124 9.13 -6.83 57.10
N ALA A 125 8.98 -5.75 56.32
CA ALA A 125 8.52 -5.83 54.94
C ALA A 125 9.52 -6.56 54.02
N VAL A 126 8.99 -7.36 53.08
CA VAL A 126 9.78 -7.94 51.98
C VAL A 126 10.13 -6.82 50.98
N LEU A 127 11.40 -6.80 50.56
CA LEU A 127 11.99 -5.80 49.69
C LEU A 127 12.32 -6.38 48.33
N GLU A 128 12.07 -5.58 47.30
CA GLU A 128 12.52 -5.82 45.95
C GLU A 128 13.66 -4.85 45.61
N SER A 129 14.53 -5.22 44.66
CA SER A 129 15.60 -4.34 44.20
C SER A 129 15.01 -3.05 43.61
N GLY A 130 15.48 -1.88 44.08
CA GLY A 130 15.01 -0.56 43.68
C GLY A 130 13.74 -0.06 44.38
N CYS A 131 13.15 -0.85 45.30
CA CYS A 131 11.94 -0.44 46.01
C CYS A 131 12.22 0.72 46.99
N VAL A 132 11.26 1.63 47.16
CA VAL A 132 11.40 2.79 48.05
C VAL A 132 11.24 2.37 49.50
N LEU A 133 12.22 2.72 50.32
CA LEU A 133 12.24 2.48 51.77
C LEU A 133 11.80 3.71 52.55
N ALA A 134 12.35 4.87 52.18
CA ALA A 134 12.09 6.14 52.84
C ALA A 134 12.23 7.28 51.83
N ARG A 135 11.70 8.45 52.19
CA ARG A 135 11.95 9.72 51.49
C ARG A 135 12.83 10.59 52.37
N ILE A 136 13.55 11.52 51.76
CA ILE A 136 14.39 12.48 52.46
C ILE A 136 14.06 13.90 52.00
N ASP A 137 13.77 14.77 52.95
CA ASP A 137 13.68 16.20 52.73
C ASP A 137 15.11 16.76 52.81
N LEU A 138 15.70 17.01 51.65
CA LEU A 138 17.10 17.43 51.51
C LEU A 138 17.30 18.81 52.13
N ASP A 139 18.41 18.98 52.84
CA ASP A 139 18.81 20.28 53.39
C ASP A 139 19.12 21.29 52.28
N ASP A 140 19.69 20.81 51.16
CA ASP A 140 19.98 21.60 49.98
C ASP A 140 19.18 21.08 48.78
N PRO A 141 18.05 21.72 48.44
CA PRO A 141 17.23 21.35 47.29
C PRO A 141 17.97 21.47 45.94
N SER A 142 19.05 22.27 45.88
CA SER A 142 19.83 22.46 44.64
C SER A 142 20.63 21.21 44.24
N LYS A 143 20.84 20.26 45.16
CA LYS A 143 21.47 18.97 44.86
C LYS A 143 20.60 18.05 44.01
N VAL A 144 19.31 18.34 43.87
CA VAL A 144 18.45 17.73 42.86
C VAL A 144 18.91 18.24 41.48
N HIS A 145 19.95 17.62 40.93
CA HIS A 145 20.45 17.95 39.60
C HIS A 145 19.42 17.52 38.56
N GLN A 146 18.71 18.49 37.99
CA GLN A 146 17.95 18.24 36.76
C GLN A 146 18.93 18.05 35.61
N THR A 147 18.94 16.84 35.05
CA THR A 147 19.71 16.54 33.84
C THR A 147 19.24 17.42 32.69
N GLU A 148 20.17 18.06 31.98
CA GLU A 148 19.84 18.81 30.78
C GLU A 148 19.32 17.88 29.68
N LEU A 149 18.19 18.26 29.08
CA LEU A 149 17.60 17.47 28.00
C LEU A 149 18.44 17.60 26.73
N CYS A 150 18.82 16.47 26.12
CA CYS A 150 19.47 16.50 24.81
C CYS A 150 18.49 17.05 23.76
N THR A 151 18.83 18.22 23.20
CA THR A 151 18.07 18.89 22.11
C THR A 151 18.63 18.60 20.73
N GLY A 152 19.77 17.90 20.63
CA GLY A 152 20.41 17.57 19.36
C GLY A 152 19.57 16.63 18.50
N GLU A 153 19.57 16.84 17.19
CA GLU A 153 18.95 15.93 16.23
C GLU A 153 19.88 14.74 15.92
N LEU A 154 19.29 13.62 15.50
CA LEU A 154 20.05 12.49 14.98
C LEU A 154 20.61 12.87 13.61
N LEU A 155 21.89 12.57 13.39
CA LEU A 155 22.53 12.82 12.10
C LEU A 155 21.84 11.97 11.01
N PRO A 156 21.50 12.56 9.85
CA PRO A 156 20.95 11.82 8.73
C PRO A 156 21.91 10.71 8.30
N GLN A 157 21.42 9.48 8.26
CA GLN A 157 22.18 8.32 7.80
C GLN A 157 21.87 8.04 6.33
N HIS A 158 22.85 7.52 5.58
CA HIS A 158 22.56 6.89 4.29
C HIS A 158 21.57 5.73 4.49
N THR A 159 20.63 5.60 3.55
CA THR A 159 19.67 4.49 3.55
C THR A 159 20.44 3.19 3.62
N LEU A 160 19.96 2.23 4.43
CA LEU A 160 20.63 0.96 4.64
C LEU A 160 21.04 0.35 3.28
N PRO A 161 22.29 -0.13 3.11
CA PRO A 161 22.87 -0.50 1.81
C PRO A 161 22.12 -1.60 1.04
N ILE A 162 21.14 -2.25 1.67
CA ILE A 162 20.24 -3.24 1.08
C ILE A 162 19.18 -2.57 0.16
N LEU A 163 18.96 -1.26 0.30
CA LEU A 163 17.93 -0.54 -0.45
C LEU A 163 18.39 -0.22 -1.88
N GLY A 164 18.17 -1.18 -2.76
CA GLY A 164 18.43 -0.97 -4.17
C GLY A 164 17.58 0.15 -4.79
N GLU A 165 18.20 1.05 -5.55
CA GLU A 165 17.53 2.18 -6.21
C GLU A 165 16.77 1.76 -7.48
N LYS A 166 17.01 0.55 -7.98
CA LYS A 166 16.35 0.05 -9.19
C LYS A 166 14.87 -0.18 -8.93
N LEU A 167 14.05 0.02 -9.96
CA LEU A 167 12.59 -0.02 -9.84
C LEU A 167 12.02 -1.31 -9.23
N HIS A 168 12.58 -2.48 -9.55
CA HIS A 168 12.18 -3.77 -8.95
C HIS A 168 12.58 -3.89 -7.47
N GLN A 169 13.74 -3.35 -7.09
CA GLN A 169 14.22 -3.33 -5.71
C GLN A 169 13.35 -2.39 -4.86
N VAL A 170 13.02 -1.21 -5.41
CA VAL A 170 12.05 -0.28 -4.81
C VAL A 170 10.69 -0.95 -4.64
N PHE A 171 10.20 -1.67 -5.66
CA PHE A 171 8.95 -2.41 -5.59
C PHE A 171 8.95 -3.44 -4.46
N HIS A 172 9.96 -4.32 -4.39
CA HIS A 172 10.05 -5.37 -3.38
C HIS A 172 10.17 -4.79 -1.97
N ASN A 173 11.03 -3.80 -1.77
CA ASN A 173 11.17 -3.13 -0.48
C ASN A 173 9.86 -2.48 -0.01
N VAL A 174 9.18 -1.74 -0.89
CA VAL A 174 7.91 -1.09 -0.53
C VAL A 174 6.84 -2.13 -0.22
N LEU A 175 6.75 -3.21 -1.02
CA LEU A 175 5.82 -4.30 -0.76
C LEU A 175 6.10 -4.98 0.59
N GLU A 176 7.37 -5.22 0.93
CA GLU A 176 7.78 -5.80 2.21
C GLU A 176 7.39 -4.91 3.39
N ASN A 177 7.65 -3.60 3.30
CA ASN A 177 7.23 -2.65 4.33
C ASN A 177 5.70 -2.65 4.55
N LEU A 178 4.92 -2.75 3.47
CA LEU A 178 3.46 -2.84 3.57
C LEU A 178 2.99 -4.18 4.14
N ILE A 179 3.69 -5.28 3.86
CA ILE A 179 3.46 -6.59 4.50
C ILE A 179 3.79 -6.50 5.99
N ASN A 180 4.87 -5.83 6.38
CA ASN A 180 5.24 -5.63 7.78
C ASN A 180 4.14 -4.86 8.54
N ILE A 181 3.54 -3.84 7.92
CA ILE A 181 2.37 -3.15 8.49
C ILE A 181 1.20 -4.12 8.68
N MET A 182 0.89 -4.96 7.68
CA MET A 182 -0.17 -5.98 7.82
C MET A 182 0.13 -6.97 8.95
N ASN A 183 1.40 -7.22 9.25
CA ASN A 183 1.85 -8.08 10.35
C ASN A 183 1.89 -7.35 11.72
N GLY A 184 1.57 -6.05 11.79
CA GLY A 184 1.52 -5.28 13.03
C GLY A 184 2.75 -4.40 13.31
N TYR A 185 3.75 -4.37 12.43
CA TYR A 185 4.89 -3.47 12.59
C TYR A 185 4.53 -2.06 12.13
N CYS A 186 4.04 -1.24 13.06
CA CYS A 186 3.56 0.10 12.78
C CYS A 186 4.33 1.16 13.58
N LEU A 187 4.84 2.16 12.87
CA LEU A 187 5.50 3.33 13.47
C LEU A 187 4.51 4.16 14.31
N PRO A 188 4.99 4.99 15.25
CA PRO A 188 4.16 5.98 15.93
C PRO A 188 3.73 7.11 14.99
N GLU A 189 2.65 7.79 15.34
CA GLU A 189 2.26 9.03 14.66
C GLU A 189 3.19 10.18 15.07
N PRO A 190 3.44 11.17 14.19
CA PRO A 190 2.85 11.38 12.85
C PRO A 190 3.57 10.64 11.70
N TYR A 191 4.62 9.87 11.99
CA TYR A 191 5.48 9.23 10.97
C TYR A 191 4.76 8.15 10.18
N PHE A 192 3.87 7.40 10.84
CA PHE A 192 3.15 6.28 10.23
C PHE A 192 2.31 6.72 9.02
N THR A 193 1.37 7.65 9.21
CA THR A 193 0.44 8.04 8.13
C THR A 193 1.17 8.60 6.92
N ASN A 194 2.24 9.39 7.13
CA ASN A 194 3.06 9.95 6.06
C ASN A 194 3.82 8.87 5.29
N LYS A 195 4.52 7.95 5.99
CA LYS A 195 5.24 6.84 5.33
C LYS A 195 4.30 5.91 4.57
N VAL A 196 3.14 5.57 5.14
CA VAL A 196 2.16 4.69 4.46
C VAL A 196 1.68 5.31 3.15
N LYS A 197 1.37 6.62 3.15
CA LYS A 197 0.94 7.33 1.94
C LYS A 197 2.01 7.30 0.86
N GLU A 198 3.27 7.52 1.24
CA GLU A 198 4.42 7.45 0.33
C GLU A 198 4.62 6.04 -0.23
N TRP A 199 4.61 5.02 0.62
CA TRP A 199 4.76 3.62 0.22
C TRP A 199 3.64 3.15 -0.68
N VAL A 200 2.37 3.47 -0.37
CA VAL A 200 1.24 3.14 -1.25
C VAL A 200 1.41 3.82 -2.62
N HIS A 201 1.80 5.10 -2.64
CA HIS A 201 2.05 5.79 -3.91
C HIS A 201 3.17 5.14 -4.72
N LYS A 202 4.32 4.84 -4.08
CA LYS A 202 5.46 4.17 -4.71
C LYS A 202 5.09 2.78 -5.22
N LEU A 203 4.39 1.97 -4.42
CA LEU A 203 3.92 0.63 -4.80
C LEU A 203 3.10 0.70 -6.09
N MET A 204 2.13 1.61 -6.13
CA MET A 204 1.24 1.68 -7.29
C MET A 204 1.92 2.30 -8.51
N LYS A 205 2.91 3.18 -8.32
CA LYS A 205 3.75 3.70 -9.40
C LYS A 205 4.59 2.58 -10.02
N THR A 206 5.30 1.78 -9.21
CA THR A 206 6.15 0.70 -9.71
C THR A 206 5.34 -0.42 -10.36
N LEU A 207 4.18 -0.78 -9.79
CA LEU A 207 3.25 -1.76 -10.38
C LEU A 207 2.58 -1.30 -11.68
N ARG A 208 2.66 -0.02 -12.05
CA ARG A 208 2.19 0.48 -13.35
C ARG A 208 3.28 0.51 -14.40
N ASP A 209 4.54 0.40 -13.99
CA ASP A 209 5.67 0.53 -14.88
C ASP A 209 5.87 -0.77 -15.69
N PRO A 210 5.77 -0.72 -17.04
CA PRO A 210 5.95 -1.90 -17.87
C PRO A 210 7.39 -2.44 -17.84
N SER A 211 8.36 -1.74 -17.23
CA SER A 211 9.74 -2.21 -17.07
C SER A 211 9.91 -3.17 -15.90
N LEU A 212 8.97 -3.19 -14.94
CA LEU A 212 9.08 -4.01 -13.74
C LEU A 212 9.34 -5.50 -14.05
N PRO A 213 8.59 -6.19 -14.94
CA PRO A 213 8.81 -7.61 -15.21
C PRO A 213 10.14 -7.86 -15.91
N LEU A 214 10.59 -6.93 -16.75
CA LEU A 214 11.89 -7.02 -17.43
C LEU A 214 13.03 -6.93 -16.42
N LEU A 215 12.94 -5.99 -15.47
CA LEU A 215 13.97 -5.78 -14.46
C LEU A 215 14.05 -6.93 -13.45
N GLU A 216 12.90 -7.46 -12.99
CA GLU A 216 12.87 -8.67 -12.16
C GLU A 216 13.47 -9.87 -12.91
N LEU A 217 13.16 -10.02 -14.21
CA LEU A 217 13.74 -11.08 -15.03
C LEU A 217 15.25 -10.90 -15.20
N GLN A 218 15.73 -9.67 -15.39
CA GLN A 218 17.16 -9.39 -15.48
C GLN A 218 17.90 -9.81 -14.21
N GLU A 219 17.37 -9.48 -13.03
CA GLU A 219 17.95 -9.88 -11.74
C GLU A 219 17.94 -11.40 -11.56
N ILE A 220 16.84 -12.08 -11.91
CA ILE A 220 16.80 -13.55 -11.86
C ILE A 220 17.86 -14.15 -12.80
N MET A 221 17.98 -13.62 -14.02
CA MET A 221 18.92 -14.14 -15.02
C MET A 221 20.39 -13.96 -14.63
N THR A 222 20.77 -12.96 -13.82
CA THR A 222 22.17 -12.84 -13.34
C THR A 222 22.56 -14.05 -12.49
N SER A 223 21.64 -14.57 -11.68
CA SER A 223 21.88 -15.73 -10.82
C SER A 223 21.69 -17.08 -11.54
N VAL A 224 20.76 -17.16 -12.50
CA VAL A 224 20.35 -18.41 -13.15
C VAL A 224 21.17 -18.74 -14.40
N SER A 225 21.78 -17.75 -15.06
CA SER A 225 22.46 -17.92 -16.36
C SER A 225 23.48 -19.06 -16.42
N THR A 226 24.26 -19.28 -15.36
CA THR A 226 25.28 -20.33 -15.29
C THR A 226 24.71 -21.74 -15.05
N ARG A 227 23.43 -21.86 -14.70
CA ARG A 227 22.77 -23.11 -14.31
C ARG A 227 21.82 -23.65 -15.38
N ILE A 228 21.64 -22.91 -16.47
CA ILE A 228 20.75 -23.28 -17.58
C ILE A 228 21.56 -23.52 -18.86
N PRO A 229 21.04 -24.34 -19.79
CA PRO A 229 21.68 -24.58 -21.07
C PRO A 229 21.89 -23.28 -21.87
N PRO A 230 23.05 -23.08 -22.53
CA PRO A 230 23.33 -21.85 -23.29
C PRO A 230 22.31 -21.55 -24.39
N THR A 231 21.71 -22.58 -24.98
CA THR A 231 20.66 -22.46 -26.00
C THR A 231 19.38 -21.83 -25.44
N VAL A 232 18.99 -22.21 -24.23
CA VAL A 232 17.84 -21.66 -23.50
C VAL A 232 18.14 -20.23 -23.08
N GLU A 233 19.31 -19.99 -22.49
CA GLU A 233 19.74 -18.66 -22.05
C GLU A 233 19.73 -17.65 -23.20
N LYS A 234 20.33 -18.01 -24.35
CA LYS A 234 20.39 -17.15 -25.54
C LYS A 234 18.99 -16.81 -26.07
N SER A 235 18.08 -17.79 -26.07
CA SER A 235 16.69 -17.59 -26.47
C SER A 235 15.94 -16.64 -25.52
N ILE A 236 16.11 -16.80 -24.20
CA ILE A 236 15.51 -15.90 -23.20
C ILE A 236 16.05 -14.48 -23.34
N ARG A 237 17.37 -14.31 -23.46
CA ARG A 237 18.00 -12.98 -23.66
C ARG A 237 17.50 -12.28 -24.93
N LYS A 238 17.25 -13.03 -26.01
CA LYS A 238 16.66 -12.48 -27.24
C LYS A 238 15.25 -11.94 -26.99
N VAL A 239 14.41 -12.67 -26.25
CA VAL A 239 13.06 -12.20 -25.88
C VAL A 239 13.13 -10.97 -24.96
N MET A 240 14.06 -10.94 -24.01
CA MET A 240 14.28 -9.77 -23.14
C MET A 240 14.68 -8.53 -23.93
N ALA A 241 15.59 -8.66 -24.91
CA ALA A 241 16.00 -7.56 -25.77
C ALA A 241 14.84 -7.03 -26.62
N GLN A 242 14.01 -7.94 -27.16
CA GLN A 242 12.79 -7.57 -27.88
C GLN A 242 11.76 -6.88 -26.98
N TYR A 243 11.64 -7.31 -25.72
CA TYR A 243 10.76 -6.66 -24.77
C TYR A 243 11.25 -5.24 -24.43
N ALA A 244 12.54 -5.08 -24.17
CA ALA A 244 13.16 -3.79 -23.90
C ALA A 244 12.98 -2.79 -25.05
N SER A 245 13.11 -3.23 -26.31
CA SER A 245 12.93 -2.37 -27.48
C SER A 245 11.48 -1.90 -27.69
N ASN A 246 10.50 -2.67 -27.20
CA ASN A 246 9.08 -2.45 -27.47
C ASN A 246 8.33 -1.85 -26.26
N ILE A 247 9.03 -1.54 -25.17
CA ILE A 247 8.43 -1.17 -23.88
C ILE A 247 7.58 0.11 -23.92
N THR A 248 7.91 1.05 -24.80
CA THR A 248 7.17 2.30 -25.03
C THR A 248 6.00 2.13 -26.00
N SER A 249 5.86 0.97 -26.63
CA SER A 249 4.74 0.68 -27.53
C SER A 249 3.46 0.46 -26.72
N VAL A 250 2.41 1.21 -27.04
CA VAL A 250 1.05 1.06 -26.48
C VAL A 250 0.55 -0.39 -26.58
N LEU A 251 1.07 -1.16 -27.55
CA LEU A 251 0.74 -2.56 -27.80
C LEU A 251 1.32 -3.54 -26.75
N CYS A 252 2.35 -3.16 -25.99
CA CYS A 252 2.87 -4.00 -24.89
C CYS A 252 2.05 -3.87 -23.59
N GLN A 253 1.04 -2.99 -23.57
CA GLN A 253 0.22 -2.68 -22.39
C GLN A 253 -1.12 -3.45 -22.35
N PHE A 254 -1.43 -4.23 -23.39
CA PHE A 254 -2.68 -5.00 -23.56
C PHE A 254 -2.37 -6.48 -23.81
N PRO A 255 -3.09 -7.43 -23.16
CA PRO A 255 -4.55 -7.51 -23.18
C PRO A 255 -5.22 -7.62 -21.80
N SER A 256 -6.38 -6.98 -21.69
CA SER A 256 -7.41 -7.25 -20.70
C SER A 256 -8.21 -8.50 -21.13
N GLN A 257 -8.47 -9.42 -20.17
CA GLN A 257 -9.35 -10.63 -20.25
C GLN A 257 -8.68 -11.91 -20.83
N GLN A 258 -8.78 -13.15 -20.32
CA GLN A 258 -9.69 -13.87 -19.40
C GLN A 258 -8.92 -15.01 -18.65
N PHE A 259 -9.50 -15.59 -17.59
CA PHE A 259 -8.93 -16.64 -16.70
C PHE A 259 -8.62 -17.98 -17.39
N PRO A 260 -7.65 -18.78 -16.85
CA PRO A 260 -8.06 -20.02 -16.19
C PRO A 260 -7.40 -20.28 -14.81
N LEU A 261 -8.00 -21.26 -14.12
CA LEU A 261 -7.75 -21.87 -12.79
C LEU A 261 -6.28 -22.29 -12.49
N PRO A 262 -5.93 -22.59 -11.22
CA PRO A 262 -4.54 -22.80 -10.79
C PRO A 262 -3.94 -24.10 -11.31
N LEU A 263 -2.73 -24.00 -11.86
CA LEU A 263 -1.82 -25.14 -12.08
C LEU A 263 -1.27 -25.61 -10.72
N THR A 264 -2.03 -26.44 -10.01
CA THR A 264 -1.47 -27.34 -8.99
C THR A 264 -1.76 -28.77 -9.40
N SER A 265 -0.90 -29.33 -10.27
CA SER A 265 -0.52 -30.74 -10.26
C SER A 265 0.43 -31.03 -11.43
N ARG A 266 1.59 -31.60 -11.10
CA ARG A 266 2.54 -32.36 -11.92
C ARG A 266 2.29 -32.33 -13.45
N PHE A 267 3.11 -31.58 -14.20
CA PHE A 267 3.36 -31.82 -15.64
C PHE A 267 3.85 -33.27 -15.83
N SER A 268 3.45 -34.10 -16.80
CA SER A 268 2.65 -34.06 -18.05
C SER A 268 2.36 -35.55 -18.45
N PRO A 269 1.48 -35.93 -19.40
CA PRO A 269 1.68 -35.70 -20.84
C PRO A 269 0.43 -35.33 -21.67
N TYR A 270 0.67 -34.44 -22.65
CA TYR A 270 0.14 -34.43 -24.03
C TYR A 270 -1.35 -34.14 -24.32
N GLN A 271 -1.51 -33.06 -25.10
CA GLN A 271 -2.51 -32.85 -26.16
C GLN A 271 -4.00 -32.95 -25.78
N GLU A 272 -4.61 -31.82 -25.40
CA GLU A 272 -5.79 -31.31 -26.10
C GLU A 272 -6.16 -29.87 -25.67
N ARG A 273 -6.64 -29.10 -26.65
CA ARG A 273 -7.23 -27.74 -26.56
C ARG A 273 -6.28 -26.56 -26.32
N ILE A 274 -5.31 -26.43 -27.22
CA ILE A 274 -4.95 -25.11 -27.78
C ILE A 274 -5.60 -25.05 -29.16
N LYS A 275 -6.82 -24.50 -29.25
CA LYS A 275 -7.42 -24.13 -30.53
C LYS A 275 -7.88 -22.68 -30.47
N ARG A 276 -7.14 -21.86 -31.23
CA ARG A 276 -7.56 -20.62 -31.92
C ARG A 276 -8.08 -19.48 -31.05
N THR A 277 -7.15 -18.66 -30.58
CA THR A 277 -7.24 -17.21 -30.74
C THR A 277 -5.86 -16.71 -31.11
N GLU A 278 -5.75 -15.93 -32.19
CA GLU A 278 -4.55 -15.19 -32.57
C GLU A 278 -4.27 -14.09 -31.53
N HIS A 279 -3.82 -14.48 -30.34
CA HIS A 279 -3.40 -13.54 -29.30
C HIS A 279 -1.91 -13.23 -29.49
N ARG A 280 -1.58 -11.96 -29.78
CA ARG A 280 -0.19 -11.48 -29.76
C ARG A 280 0.41 -11.78 -28.38
N HIS A 281 1.29 -12.77 -28.32
CA HIS A 281 1.81 -13.35 -27.07
C HIS A 281 2.64 -12.37 -26.24
N HIS A 282 2.33 -12.28 -24.94
CA HIS A 282 3.12 -11.53 -23.97
C HIS A 282 4.56 -12.08 -23.94
N PRO A 283 5.61 -11.24 -23.80
CA PRO A 283 7.00 -11.71 -23.84
C PRO A 283 7.31 -12.84 -22.84
N LEU A 284 6.64 -12.85 -21.68
CA LEU A 284 6.81 -13.91 -20.69
C LEU A 284 6.20 -15.26 -21.11
N ASP A 285 5.14 -15.26 -21.93
CA ASP A 285 4.58 -16.52 -22.48
C ASP A 285 5.56 -17.17 -23.45
N LYS A 286 6.28 -16.36 -24.23
CA LYS A 286 7.37 -16.85 -25.09
C LYS A 286 8.47 -17.52 -24.26
N ILE A 287 8.78 -16.95 -23.09
CA ILE A 287 9.77 -17.53 -22.18
C ILE A 287 9.29 -18.86 -21.59
N ALA A 288 8.03 -18.96 -21.15
CA ALA A 288 7.45 -20.24 -20.73
C ALA A 288 7.56 -21.31 -21.83
N ASN A 289 7.19 -20.98 -23.06
CA ASN A 289 7.28 -21.90 -24.19
C ASN A 289 8.74 -22.35 -24.48
N ILE A 290 9.72 -21.47 -24.30
CA ILE A 290 11.15 -21.84 -24.42
C ILE A 290 11.55 -22.85 -23.34
N LEU A 291 11.11 -22.66 -22.10
CA LEU A 291 11.39 -23.59 -21.01
C LEU A 291 10.69 -24.94 -21.22
N ASP A 292 9.41 -24.93 -21.57
CA ASP A 292 8.61 -26.13 -21.80
C ASP A 292 9.13 -26.94 -22.99
N SER A 293 9.50 -26.28 -24.08
CA SER A 293 10.08 -26.93 -25.26
C SER A 293 11.42 -27.60 -24.94
N TYR A 294 12.31 -26.94 -24.19
CA TYR A 294 13.56 -27.56 -23.77
C TYR A 294 13.32 -28.72 -22.79
N ALA A 295 12.45 -28.54 -21.80
CA ALA A 295 12.11 -29.59 -20.84
C ALA A 295 11.56 -30.86 -21.53
N ALA A 296 10.80 -30.71 -22.62
CA ALA A 296 10.29 -31.82 -23.42
C ALA A 296 11.41 -32.62 -24.14
N THR A 297 12.56 -32.01 -24.43
CA THR A 297 13.72 -32.70 -25.05
C THR A 297 14.48 -33.60 -24.08
N LEU A 298 14.38 -33.33 -22.77
CA LEU A 298 15.06 -34.11 -21.74
C LEU A 298 14.36 -35.46 -21.58
N GLN A 299 15.08 -36.56 -21.76
CA GLN A 299 14.49 -37.91 -21.65
C GLN A 299 14.53 -38.46 -20.22
N ARG A 300 15.58 -38.15 -19.45
CA ARG A 300 15.75 -38.65 -18.09
C ARG A 300 14.98 -37.80 -17.09
N LYS A 301 14.29 -38.47 -16.17
CA LYS A 301 13.53 -37.81 -15.10
C LYS A 301 14.43 -36.95 -14.19
N ALA A 302 15.62 -37.44 -13.83
CA ALA A 302 16.58 -36.69 -13.01
C ALA A 302 17.00 -35.37 -13.67
N ASP A 303 17.31 -35.40 -14.98
CA ASP A 303 17.72 -34.20 -15.72
C ASP A 303 16.58 -33.16 -15.79
N ARG A 304 15.32 -33.61 -15.91
CA ARG A 304 14.15 -32.74 -15.84
C ARG A 304 13.97 -32.09 -14.47
N GLU A 305 14.18 -32.84 -13.39
CA GLU A 305 14.07 -32.33 -12.02
C GLU A 305 15.15 -31.27 -11.74
N VAL A 306 16.40 -31.52 -12.16
CA VAL A 306 17.49 -30.54 -12.04
C VAL A 306 17.20 -29.29 -12.87
N PHE A 307 16.75 -29.44 -14.13
CA PHE A 307 16.39 -28.30 -14.97
C PHE A 307 15.24 -27.48 -14.35
N PHE A 308 14.24 -28.14 -13.78
CA PHE A 308 13.12 -27.49 -13.11
C PHE A 308 13.57 -26.71 -11.88
N MET A 309 14.41 -27.30 -11.02
CA MET A 309 14.99 -26.59 -9.86
C MET A 309 15.80 -25.37 -10.29
N ASN A 310 16.58 -25.48 -11.38
CA ASN A 310 17.40 -24.38 -11.88
C ASN A 310 16.58 -23.25 -12.53
N THR A 311 15.38 -23.54 -13.04
CA THR A 311 14.52 -22.58 -13.75
C THR A 311 13.32 -22.10 -12.93
N GLN A 312 13.16 -22.58 -11.70
CA GLN A 312 11.99 -22.32 -10.84
C GLN A 312 11.70 -20.83 -10.65
N SER A 313 12.72 -20.00 -10.42
CA SER A 313 12.55 -18.55 -10.23
C SER A 313 12.01 -17.87 -11.49
N ILE A 314 12.43 -18.29 -12.68
CA ILE A 314 11.91 -17.80 -13.96
C ILE A 314 10.44 -18.22 -14.13
N VAL A 315 10.12 -19.49 -13.85
CA VAL A 315 8.74 -20.00 -13.92
C VAL A 315 7.82 -19.24 -12.97
N GLN A 316 8.26 -18.99 -11.73
CA GLN A 316 7.50 -18.20 -10.76
C GLN A 316 7.25 -16.77 -11.25
N LEU A 317 8.22 -16.14 -11.89
CA LEU A 317 8.05 -14.82 -12.49
C LEU A 317 7.02 -14.86 -13.63
N VAL A 318 7.10 -15.84 -14.53
CA VAL A 318 6.12 -15.96 -15.62
C VAL A 318 4.70 -16.15 -15.07
N GLN A 319 4.54 -17.02 -14.07
CA GLN A 319 3.25 -17.24 -13.41
C GLN A 319 2.69 -15.99 -12.75
N ARG A 320 3.56 -15.22 -12.07
CA ARG A 320 3.22 -13.96 -11.41
C ARG A 320 2.62 -12.93 -12.37
N TYR A 321 3.15 -12.87 -13.60
CA TYR A 321 2.76 -11.92 -14.63
C TYR A 321 1.87 -12.52 -15.74
N ARG A 322 1.33 -13.73 -15.55
CA ARG A 322 0.49 -14.42 -16.54
C ARG A 322 -0.72 -13.62 -17.03
N SER A 323 -1.21 -12.71 -16.18
CA SER A 323 -2.35 -11.82 -16.46
C SER A 323 -1.89 -10.39 -16.77
N GLY A 324 -0.64 -10.22 -17.18
CA GLY A 324 0.01 -8.94 -17.40
C GLY A 324 0.27 -8.16 -16.11
N ILE A 325 0.90 -6.99 -16.26
CA ILE A 325 1.28 -6.08 -15.18
C ILE A 325 0.06 -5.61 -14.35
N ARG A 326 -1.09 -5.36 -15.00
CA ARG A 326 -2.35 -5.01 -14.34
C ARG A 326 -2.92 -6.17 -13.52
N GLY A 327 -2.88 -7.39 -14.06
CA GLY A 327 -3.29 -8.59 -13.33
C GLY A 327 -2.41 -8.84 -12.11
N TYR A 328 -1.10 -8.65 -12.24
CA TYR A 328 -0.17 -8.76 -11.11
C TYR A 328 -0.46 -7.70 -10.05
N MET A 329 -0.66 -6.43 -10.44
CA MET A 329 -1.06 -5.37 -9.50
C MET A 329 -2.31 -5.75 -8.70
N LYS A 330 -3.35 -6.28 -9.37
CA LYS A 330 -4.56 -6.77 -8.69
C LYS A 330 -4.22 -7.88 -7.70
N SER A 331 -3.37 -8.84 -8.08
CA SER A 331 -2.94 -9.93 -7.18
C SER A 331 -2.24 -9.37 -5.95
N VAL A 332 -1.27 -8.46 -6.11
CA VAL A 332 -0.51 -7.88 -4.99
C VAL A 332 -1.43 -7.16 -4.00
N VAL A 333 -2.34 -6.32 -4.48
CA VAL A 333 -3.28 -5.62 -3.60
C VAL A 333 -4.24 -6.60 -2.93
N LEU A 334 -4.75 -7.58 -3.67
CA LEU A 334 -5.65 -8.60 -3.13
C LEU A 334 -4.94 -9.44 -2.06
N ASP A 335 -3.67 -9.77 -2.24
CA ASP A 335 -2.89 -10.55 -1.28
C ASP A 335 -2.64 -9.75 0.01
N LEU A 336 -2.41 -8.44 -0.06
CA LEU A 336 -2.37 -7.56 1.12
C LEU A 336 -3.72 -7.55 1.86
N LEU A 337 -4.85 -7.45 1.14
CA LEU A 337 -6.19 -7.48 1.73
C LEU A 337 -6.52 -8.85 2.35
N ARG A 338 -6.09 -9.94 1.72
CA ARG A 338 -6.25 -11.30 2.26
C ARG A 338 -5.47 -11.49 3.55
N ARG A 339 -4.24 -10.98 3.64
CA ARG A 339 -3.43 -11.03 4.88
C ARG A 339 -4.12 -10.29 6.01
N TYR A 340 -4.68 -9.11 5.74
CA TYR A 340 -5.49 -8.38 6.71
C TYR A 340 -6.69 -9.23 7.18
N LEU A 341 -7.48 -9.75 6.24
CA LEU A 341 -8.68 -10.53 6.55
C LEU A 341 -8.36 -11.82 7.32
N GLN A 342 -7.25 -12.49 6.99
CA GLN A 342 -6.80 -13.72 7.64
C GLN A 342 -6.62 -13.53 9.15
N VAL A 343 -6.11 -12.37 9.58
CA VAL A 343 -5.96 -12.02 11.00
C VAL A 343 -7.31 -11.59 11.58
N GLU A 344 -7.96 -10.60 10.98
CA GLU A 344 -9.12 -9.95 11.62
C GLU A 344 -10.34 -10.87 11.75
N THR A 345 -10.52 -11.83 10.84
CA THR A 345 -11.61 -12.82 10.94
C THR A 345 -11.54 -13.68 12.20
N GLN A 346 -10.34 -13.87 12.78
CA GLN A 346 -10.18 -14.62 14.01
C GLN A 346 -10.74 -13.88 15.24
N PHE A 347 -10.93 -12.55 15.16
CA PHE A 347 -11.37 -11.71 16.27
C PHE A 347 -12.80 -11.19 16.12
N GLN A 348 -13.54 -11.61 15.08
CA GLN A 348 -14.89 -11.11 14.78
C GLN A 348 -16.04 -11.87 15.45
N HIS A 349 -15.84 -13.14 15.80
CA HIS A 349 -16.94 -14.07 16.10
C HIS A 349 -17.27 -14.21 17.60
N SER A 350 -16.53 -13.54 18.48
CA SER A 350 -16.79 -13.52 19.93
C SER A 350 -16.03 -12.39 20.63
N HIS A 351 -16.25 -12.23 21.95
CA HIS A 351 -15.41 -11.38 22.78
C HIS A 351 -13.92 -11.78 22.69
N TYR A 352 -13.04 -10.79 22.81
CA TYR A 352 -11.61 -10.90 22.60
C TYR A 352 -10.97 -12.09 23.34
N ASP A 353 -11.26 -12.26 24.63
CA ASP A 353 -10.69 -13.34 25.45
C ASP A 353 -11.03 -14.74 24.90
N LYS A 354 -12.27 -14.92 24.43
CA LYS A 354 -12.71 -16.18 23.82
C LYS A 354 -12.03 -16.41 22.46
N CYS A 355 -11.83 -15.35 21.67
CA CYS A 355 -11.08 -15.44 20.41
C CYS A 355 -9.62 -15.88 20.65
N VAL A 356 -8.97 -15.32 21.67
CA VAL A 356 -7.58 -15.69 22.04
C VAL A 356 -7.49 -17.14 22.51
N ILE A 357 -8.44 -17.62 23.32
CA ILE A 357 -8.49 -19.03 23.74
C ILE A 357 -8.66 -19.93 22.51
N ASN A 358 -9.60 -19.65 21.62
CA ASN A 358 -9.81 -20.43 20.40
C ASN A 358 -8.56 -20.47 19.51
N LEU A 359 -7.87 -19.33 19.38
CA LEU A 359 -6.63 -19.23 18.60
C LEU A 359 -5.52 -20.09 19.23
N ARG A 360 -5.37 -20.03 20.56
CA ARG A 360 -4.43 -20.85 21.31
C ARG A 360 -4.75 -22.34 21.18
N GLU A 361 -6.03 -22.71 21.14
CA GLU A 361 -6.45 -24.10 20.93
C GLU A 361 -6.15 -24.60 19.53
N LYS A 362 -6.33 -23.75 18.51
CA LYS A 362 -6.03 -24.05 17.11
C LYS A 362 -4.54 -24.27 16.85
N TYR A 363 -3.68 -23.52 17.53
CA TYR A 363 -2.22 -23.55 17.35
C TYR A 363 -1.46 -24.10 18.56
N LYS A 364 -2.06 -25.01 19.36
CA LYS A 364 -1.41 -25.61 20.55
C LYS A 364 0.06 -26.02 20.42
N PRO A 365 0.53 -26.65 19.31
CA PRO A 365 1.93 -27.07 19.22
C PRO A 365 2.92 -25.92 19.03
N ASP A 366 2.48 -24.77 18.50
CA ASP A 366 3.34 -23.61 18.23
C ASP A 366 2.59 -22.31 18.56
N MET A 367 3.08 -21.58 19.58
CA MET A 367 2.48 -20.33 20.02
C MET A 367 2.90 -19.13 19.16
N THR A 368 3.86 -19.29 18.25
CA THR A 368 4.36 -18.21 17.39
C THR A 368 3.25 -17.59 16.54
N PRO A 369 2.41 -18.36 15.82
CA PRO A 369 1.30 -17.80 15.04
C PRO A 369 0.24 -17.11 15.92
N VAL A 370 0.08 -17.57 17.17
CA VAL A 370 -0.84 -16.94 18.15
C VAL A 370 -0.33 -15.54 18.49
N LEU A 371 0.96 -15.43 18.83
CA LEU A 371 1.61 -14.15 19.14
C LEU A 371 1.59 -13.20 17.95
N GLU A 372 1.93 -13.67 16.75
CA GLU A 372 1.92 -12.86 15.52
C GLU A 372 0.51 -12.33 15.19
N CYS A 373 -0.51 -13.16 15.33
CA CYS A 373 -1.89 -12.78 15.07
C CYS A 373 -2.39 -11.72 16.07
N ILE A 374 -2.09 -11.90 17.37
CA ILE A 374 -2.42 -10.92 18.43
C ILE A 374 -1.66 -9.61 18.19
N PHE A 375 -0.35 -9.70 17.91
CA PHE A 375 0.49 -8.52 17.62
C PHE A 375 -0.03 -7.74 16.42
N SER A 376 -0.43 -8.43 15.35
CA SER A 376 -1.04 -7.83 14.17
C SER A 376 -2.40 -7.18 14.48
N HIS A 377 -3.28 -7.87 15.22
CA HIS A 377 -4.61 -7.35 15.59
C HIS A 377 -4.52 -6.13 16.52
N ALA A 378 -3.53 -6.06 17.41
CA ALA A 378 -3.31 -4.92 18.28
C ALA A 378 -3.10 -3.59 17.51
N GLN A 379 -2.68 -3.66 16.24
CA GLN A 379 -2.51 -2.50 15.36
C GLN A 379 -3.62 -2.34 14.31
N VAL A 380 -4.81 -2.93 14.52
CA VAL A 380 -5.93 -2.90 13.56
C VAL A 380 -6.30 -1.48 13.12
N ALA A 381 -6.28 -0.50 14.02
CA ALA A 381 -6.59 0.90 13.71
C ALA A 381 -5.63 1.50 12.65
N LYS A 382 -4.33 1.21 12.78
CA LYS A 382 -3.30 1.63 11.82
C LYS A 382 -3.37 0.84 10.52
N LYS A 383 -3.62 -0.47 10.60
CA LYS A 383 -3.85 -1.33 9.42
C LYS A 383 -5.05 -0.85 8.59
N ASN A 384 -6.11 -0.37 9.24
CA ASN A 384 -7.29 0.20 8.56
C ASN A 384 -6.95 1.40 7.68
N ILE A 385 -5.97 2.23 8.06
CA ILE A 385 -5.51 3.35 7.23
C ILE A 385 -4.94 2.82 5.91
N LEU A 386 -4.03 1.84 5.98
CA LEU A 386 -3.45 1.20 4.80
C LEU A 386 -4.52 0.53 3.93
N VAL A 387 -5.39 -0.29 4.52
CA VAL A 387 -6.47 -0.98 3.80
C VAL A 387 -7.39 0.01 3.09
N THR A 388 -7.76 1.10 3.77
CA THR A 388 -8.59 2.15 3.19
C THR A 388 -7.87 2.83 2.02
N MET A 389 -6.59 3.18 2.16
CA MET A 389 -5.81 3.76 1.07
C MET A 389 -5.73 2.83 -0.14
N LEU A 390 -5.48 1.54 0.06
CA LEU A 390 -5.45 0.53 -1.02
C LEU A 390 -6.80 0.40 -1.71
N ILE A 391 -7.90 0.33 -0.95
CA ILE A 391 -9.27 0.23 -1.50
C ILE A 391 -9.62 1.50 -2.28
N VAL A 392 -9.34 2.69 -1.74
CA VAL A 392 -9.58 3.96 -2.41
C VAL A 392 -8.75 4.05 -3.69
N TYR A 393 -7.49 3.63 -3.66
CA TYR A 393 -6.63 3.65 -4.84
C TYR A 393 -7.13 2.68 -5.91
N VAL A 394 -7.49 1.44 -5.53
CA VAL A 394 -8.07 0.47 -6.49
C VAL A 394 -9.37 1.00 -7.05
N ARG A 395 -10.25 1.56 -6.22
CA ARG A 395 -11.48 2.21 -6.72
C ARG A 395 -11.14 3.33 -7.69
N ARG A 396 -10.27 4.28 -7.36
CA ARG A 396 -9.92 5.39 -8.26
C ARG A 396 -9.17 4.94 -9.53
N GLY A 397 -8.33 3.92 -9.43
CA GLY A 397 -7.48 3.42 -10.52
C GLY A 397 -8.14 2.41 -11.45
N TYR A 398 -9.07 1.59 -10.94
CA TYR A 398 -9.85 0.61 -11.72
C TYR A 398 -11.26 1.11 -12.05
N ILE A 399 -11.72 2.22 -11.47
CA ILE A 399 -12.87 3.00 -11.97
C ILE A 399 -12.41 4.01 -13.06
N ALA A 400 -11.10 4.13 -13.31
CA ALA A 400 -10.60 4.91 -14.44
C ALA A 400 -11.11 4.29 -15.75
N TYR A 401 -11.70 5.12 -16.58
CA TYR A 401 -12.24 4.70 -17.86
C TYR A 401 -11.14 4.16 -18.77
N GLU A 402 -11.49 3.15 -19.57
CA GLU A 402 -10.63 2.69 -20.65
C GLU A 402 -10.84 3.62 -21.83
N LEU A 403 -9.79 4.31 -22.28
CA LEU A 403 -9.88 5.27 -23.38
C LEU A 403 -9.71 4.53 -24.70
N ASN A 404 -10.72 4.59 -25.56
CA ASN A 404 -10.76 3.89 -26.85
C ASN A 404 -10.14 4.72 -27.97
N SER A 405 -10.40 6.03 -27.95
CA SER A 405 -9.99 6.97 -29.00
C SER A 405 -9.79 8.35 -28.39
N LEU A 406 -8.81 9.10 -28.93
CA LEU A 406 -8.56 10.50 -28.63
C LEU A 406 -8.34 11.23 -29.96
N GLN A 407 -9.16 12.23 -30.25
CA GLN A 407 -9.13 13.03 -31.47
C GLN A 407 -9.04 14.51 -31.11
N HIS A 408 -8.36 15.28 -31.96
CA HIS A 408 -8.23 16.72 -31.83
C HIS A 408 -8.93 17.39 -32.99
N HIS A 409 -9.83 18.33 -32.69
CA HIS A 409 -10.52 19.17 -33.66
C HIS A 409 -10.24 20.64 -33.34
N GLN A 410 -10.37 21.51 -34.35
CA GLN A 410 -10.21 22.94 -34.18
C GLN A 410 -11.53 23.61 -34.55
N LEU A 411 -12.06 24.45 -33.65
CA LEU A 411 -13.23 25.28 -33.91
C LEU A 411 -12.91 26.36 -34.94
N GLN A 412 -13.94 27.00 -35.48
CA GLN A 412 -13.80 28.10 -36.46
C GLN A 412 -12.95 29.28 -35.97
N ASP A 413 -12.91 29.51 -34.65
CA ASP A 413 -12.12 30.56 -34.02
C ASP A 413 -10.67 30.16 -33.70
N GLY A 414 -10.28 28.92 -34.04
CA GLY A 414 -8.97 28.38 -33.77
C GLY A 414 -8.83 27.65 -32.42
N THR A 415 -9.89 27.58 -31.60
CA THR A 415 -9.88 26.88 -30.30
C THR A 415 -9.74 25.37 -30.50
N CYS A 416 -8.85 24.74 -29.72
CA CYS A 416 -8.64 23.29 -29.77
C CYS A 416 -9.67 22.55 -28.92
N VAL A 417 -10.30 21.54 -29.52
CA VAL A 417 -11.24 20.61 -28.92
C VAL A 417 -10.60 19.24 -28.87
N VAL A 418 -10.66 18.60 -27.70
CA VAL A 418 -10.26 17.20 -27.55
C VAL A 418 -11.50 16.35 -27.38
N GLU A 419 -11.78 15.51 -28.36
CA GLU A 419 -12.81 14.48 -28.28
C GLU A 419 -12.16 13.17 -27.83
N PHE A 420 -12.78 12.47 -26.89
CA PHE A 420 -12.32 11.18 -26.46
C PHE A 420 -13.47 10.22 -26.22
N GLN A 421 -13.29 8.98 -26.66
CA GLN A 421 -14.24 7.91 -26.41
C GLN A 421 -13.69 7.00 -25.32
N PHE A 422 -14.53 6.60 -24.39
CA PHE A 422 -14.12 5.81 -23.25
C PHE A 422 -15.20 4.81 -22.81
N MET A 423 -14.77 3.69 -22.26
CA MET A 423 -15.66 2.67 -21.71
C MET A 423 -15.67 2.69 -20.19
N LEU A 424 -16.86 2.40 -19.64
CA LEU A 424 -16.99 2.07 -18.24
C LEU A 424 -16.18 0.80 -17.91
N PRO A 425 -15.48 0.78 -16.77
CA PRO A 425 -14.75 -0.39 -16.34
C PRO A 425 -15.70 -1.58 -16.13
N SER A 426 -15.17 -2.80 -16.24
CA SER A 426 -15.98 -4.02 -16.18
C SER A 426 -16.76 -4.22 -14.87
N SER A 427 -16.34 -3.52 -13.82
CA SER A 427 -16.98 -3.52 -12.51
C SER A 427 -18.15 -2.53 -12.37
N HIS A 428 -18.48 -1.73 -13.40
CA HIS A 428 -19.53 -0.71 -13.31
C HIS A 428 -20.93 -1.34 -13.46
N PRO A 429 -21.94 -0.96 -12.64
CA PRO A 429 -23.31 -1.52 -12.71
C PRO A 429 -23.93 -1.52 -14.11
N ASN A 430 -23.84 -0.40 -14.84
CA ASN A 430 -24.32 -0.29 -16.24
C ASN A 430 -23.64 -1.25 -17.25
N ARG A 431 -22.52 -1.91 -16.90
CA ARG A 431 -21.91 -2.96 -17.72
C ARG A 431 -22.28 -4.37 -17.25
N MET A 432 -22.77 -4.50 -16.01
CA MET A 432 -23.24 -5.77 -15.43
C MET A 432 -24.73 -6.03 -15.68
N SER A 433 -25.52 -4.97 -15.94
CA SER A 433 -26.95 -5.05 -16.24
C SER A 433 -27.22 -5.21 -17.74
N LEU A 434 -26.93 -6.39 -18.30
CA LEU A 434 -27.57 -6.85 -19.54
C LEU A 434 -28.72 -7.79 -19.15
N PRO A 435 -29.93 -7.64 -19.71
CA PRO A 435 -31.05 -8.50 -19.35
C PRO A 435 -30.79 -9.93 -19.83
N ILE A 436 -30.76 -10.88 -18.89
CA ILE A 436 -30.89 -12.30 -19.20
C ILE A 436 -32.37 -12.50 -19.54
N SER A 437 -32.69 -12.66 -20.83
CA SER A 437 -34.04 -13.07 -21.23
C SER A 437 -34.35 -14.43 -20.58
N ALA A 438 -35.34 -14.44 -19.70
CA ALA A 438 -35.78 -15.60 -18.95
C ALA A 438 -36.69 -16.50 -19.82
N THR A 439 -36.16 -17.10 -20.89
CA THR A 439 -36.85 -18.14 -21.66
C THR A 439 -35.86 -19.15 -22.28
N HIS A 440 -34.98 -19.75 -21.47
CA HIS A 440 -34.46 -21.10 -21.77
C HIS A 440 -33.82 -21.72 -20.53
N LEU A 441 -34.65 -22.23 -19.61
CA LEU A 441 -34.24 -23.26 -18.67
C LEU A 441 -34.18 -24.57 -19.47
N GLU A 442 -33.01 -24.89 -20.02
CA GLU A 442 -32.46 -26.24 -20.25
C GLU A 442 -31.43 -26.27 -21.39
N LEU A 443 -30.37 -27.05 -21.15
CA LEU A 443 -29.22 -27.38 -21.99
C LEU A 443 -28.14 -26.30 -22.27
N ASN A 444 -26.90 -26.77 -22.08
CA ASN A 444 -25.59 -26.18 -22.40
C ASN A 444 -25.00 -25.09 -21.48
N ARG A 445 -24.34 -25.58 -20.42
CA ARG A 445 -23.17 -24.96 -19.77
C ARG A 445 -21.97 -24.96 -20.73
N GLN A 446 -21.98 -24.13 -21.78
CA GLN A 446 -20.82 -23.88 -22.65
C GLN A 446 -21.15 -22.69 -23.57
N SER A 447 -20.59 -21.51 -23.27
CA SER A 447 -20.22 -20.42 -24.20
C SER A 447 -20.39 -19.05 -23.52
N SER A 448 -19.29 -18.37 -23.26
CA SER A 448 -19.27 -16.91 -23.11
C SER A 448 -18.58 -16.28 -24.32
N GLU A 449 -18.85 -16.82 -25.51
CA GLU A 449 -18.52 -16.20 -26.79
C GLU A 449 -19.72 -15.37 -27.22
N LEU A 450 -19.70 -14.09 -26.88
CA LEU A 450 -20.55 -13.12 -27.56
C LEU A 450 -19.94 -12.89 -28.94
N PHE A 451 -20.57 -13.48 -29.96
CA PHE A 451 -20.37 -13.10 -31.34
C PHE A 451 -20.53 -11.58 -31.45
N MET A 452 -19.46 -10.89 -31.85
CA MET A 452 -19.58 -9.51 -32.30
C MET A 452 -20.07 -9.56 -33.74
N ASP A 453 -21.38 -9.51 -33.91
CA ASP A 453 -21.94 -9.14 -35.20
C ASP A 453 -21.67 -7.64 -35.38
N SER A 454 -21.03 -7.30 -36.50
CA SER A 454 -20.54 -5.98 -36.84
C SER A 454 -21.71 -5.00 -37.04
N GLY A 455 -22.03 -4.22 -36.01
CA GLY A 455 -23.06 -3.17 -36.16
C GLY A 455 -23.45 -2.35 -34.92
N PHE A 456 -23.14 -2.78 -33.69
CA PHE A 456 -23.58 -2.08 -32.48
C PHE A 456 -22.40 -1.52 -31.66
N SER A 457 -22.39 -0.21 -31.44
CA SER A 457 -21.57 0.43 -30.40
C SER A 457 -22.03 -0.10 -29.03
N PRO A 458 -21.16 -0.62 -28.15
CA PRO A 458 -21.59 -1.21 -26.90
C PRO A 458 -22.19 -0.14 -25.98
N LEU A 459 -23.32 -0.45 -25.32
CA LEU A 459 -24.09 0.41 -24.36
C LEU A 459 -23.27 1.05 -23.21
N CYS A 460 -21.99 0.69 -23.06
CA CYS A 460 -21.07 1.22 -22.06
C CYS A 460 -19.98 2.16 -22.63
N GLN A 461 -19.98 2.42 -23.94
CA GLN A 461 -19.12 3.38 -24.60
C GLN A 461 -19.70 4.78 -24.46
N ARG A 462 -18.86 5.74 -24.07
CA ARG A 462 -19.23 7.12 -23.81
C ARG A 462 -18.28 8.03 -24.56
N MET A 463 -18.80 9.17 -24.98
CA MET A 463 -18.00 10.27 -25.53
C MET A 463 -17.78 11.33 -24.45
N GLY A 464 -16.59 11.91 -24.45
CA GLY A 464 -16.27 13.11 -23.71
C GLY A 464 -15.62 14.15 -24.61
N VAL A 465 -15.94 15.41 -24.37
CA VAL A 465 -15.29 16.54 -25.04
C VAL A 465 -14.62 17.41 -23.98
N MET A 466 -13.42 17.89 -24.29
CA MET A 466 -12.70 18.86 -23.48
C MET A 466 -12.30 20.07 -24.33
N VAL A 467 -12.66 21.25 -23.86
CA VAL A 467 -12.37 22.54 -24.50
C VAL A 467 -11.75 23.51 -23.51
N ALA A 468 -10.97 24.46 -24.01
CA ALA A 468 -10.32 25.47 -23.20
C ALA A 468 -10.54 26.87 -23.81
N PHE A 469 -11.02 27.80 -22.99
CA PHE A 469 -11.27 29.19 -23.36
C PHE A 469 -10.57 30.13 -22.39
N ASP A 470 -10.25 31.34 -22.85
CA ASP A 470 -9.72 32.38 -21.97
C ASP A 470 -10.83 32.92 -21.05
N LYS A 471 -12.03 33.18 -21.57
CA LYS A 471 -13.17 33.69 -20.79
C LYS A 471 -14.45 32.85 -20.95
N PHE A 472 -15.36 32.98 -20.00
CA PHE A 472 -16.65 32.24 -20.03
C PHE A 472 -17.55 32.72 -21.17
N GLU A 473 -17.47 33.99 -21.52
CA GLU A 473 -18.21 34.58 -22.63
C GLU A 473 -17.78 33.96 -23.96
N ASP A 474 -16.49 33.65 -24.12
CA ASP A 474 -15.96 33.00 -25.32
C ASP A 474 -16.58 31.60 -25.48
N PHE A 475 -16.61 30.81 -24.40
CA PHE A 475 -17.32 29.52 -24.39
C PHE A 475 -18.80 29.67 -24.75
N THR A 476 -19.47 30.69 -24.22
CA THR A 476 -20.90 30.91 -24.47
C THR A 476 -21.19 31.20 -25.95
N ARG A 477 -20.30 31.92 -26.64
CA ARG A 477 -20.41 32.19 -28.09
C ARG A 477 -20.19 30.93 -28.92
N ASN A 478 -19.27 30.06 -28.49
CA ASN A 478 -18.90 28.85 -29.21
C ASN A 478 -19.70 27.60 -28.78
N PHE A 479 -20.68 27.77 -27.89
CA PHE A 479 -21.41 26.66 -27.27
C PHE A 479 -22.04 25.72 -28.30
N ASP A 480 -22.71 26.26 -29.31
CA ASP A 480 -23.43 25.45 -30.30
C ASP A 480 -22.46 24.61 -31.15
N GLU A 481 -21.27 25.14 -31.46
CA GLU A 481 -20.21 24.41 -32.17
C GLU A 481 -19.61 23.30 -31.29
N VAL A 482 -19.37 23.57 -30.00
CA VAL A 482 -18.87 22.58 -29.04
C VAL A 482 -19.87 21.45 -28.82
N ILE A 483 -21.17 21.76 -28.78
CA ILE A 483 -22.23 20.76 -28.63
C ILE A 483 -22.39 19.92 -29.90
N SER A 484 -22.16 20.51 -31.09
CA SER A 484 -22.20 19.78 -32.36
C SER A 484 -21.19 18.63 -32.43
N CYS A 485 -20.12 18.65 -31.62
CA CYS A 485 -19.20 17.52 -31.49
C CYS A 485 -19.85 16.23 -30.92
N PHE A 486 -21.01 16.35 -30.26
CA PHE A 486 -21.79 15.22 -29.77
C PHE A 486 -22.92 14.81 -30.72
N ALA A 487 -23.12 15.52 -31.83
CA ALA A 487 -24.03 15.06 -32.88
C ALA A 487 -23.43 13.81 -33.54
N ASP A 488 -24.23 12.76 -33.74
CA ASP A 488 -23.78 11.61 -34.52
C ASP A 488 -23.22 12.11 -35.86
N PRO A 489 -22.05 11.61 -36.31
CA PRO A 489 -21.58 11.95 -37.64
C PRO A 489 -22.65 11.52 -38.65
N PRO A 490 -23.01 12.35 -39.64
CA PRO A 490 -23.91 11.90 -40.69
C PRO A 490 -23.25 10.70 -41.38
N LEU A 491 -23.92 9.54 -41.33
CA LEU A 491 -23.60 8.34 -42.08
C LEU A 491 -23.64 8.64 -43.59
N ASN A 492 -22.57 9.22 -44.11
CA ASN A 492 -22.34 9.37 -45.54
C ASN A 492 -21.22 8.41 -45.95
N SER A 493 -21.56 7.12 -46.01
CA SER A 493 -20.91 6.15 -46.88
C SER A 493 -21.99 5.24 -47.48
N PRO A 494 -22.20 5.25 -48.82
CA PRO A 494 -23.34 4.59 -49.47
C PRO A 494 -23.11 3.09 -49.70
N LEU A 495 -22.52 2.37 -48.73
CA LEU A 495 -22.09 0.97 -48.94
C LEU A 495 -22.80 -0.07 -48.07
N PHE A 496 -23.77 0.30 -47.23
CA PHE A 496 -24.58 -0.69 -46.50
C PHE A 496 -26.06 -0.26 -46.43
N SER A 497 -26.79 -0.52 -47.53
CA SER A 497 -28.24 -0.70 -47.49
C SER A 497 -28.52 -2.18 -47.72
N GLU A 498 -28.81 -2.93 -46.65
CA GLU A 498 -29.47 -4.25 -46.63
C GLU A 498 -29.53 -4.68 -45.15
N ALA A 499 -30.58 -5.26 -44.58
CA ALA A 499 -31.94 -5.55 -45.01
C ALA A 499 -32.81 -5.46 -43.74
N ARG A 500 -33.93 -4.72 -43.78
CA ARG A 500 -34.91 -4.75 -42.68
C ARG A 500 -35.65 -6.08 -42.74
N SER A 501 -35.42 -6.95 -41.77
CA SER A 501 -36.31 -8.09 -41.51
C SER A 501 -37.62 -7.54 -40.96
N THR A 502 -38.65 -7.61 -41.78
CA THR A 502 -40.05 -7.56 -41.35
C THR A 502 -40.33 -8.69 -40.37
N PHE A 503 -41.34 -8.49 -39.52
CA PHE A 503 -42.01 -9.42 -38.60
C PHE A 503 -41.80 -9.16 -37.09
N TYR A 504 -42.95 -8.80 -36.49
CA TYR A 504 -43.37 -8.66 -35.09
C TYR A 504 -43.42 -7.24 -34.48
N ASP A 505 -44.67 -6.77 -34.45
CA ASP A 505 -45.38 -5.84 -33.55
C ASP A 505 -44.97 -4.36 -33.43
N GLU A 506 -45.83 -3.53 -34.05
CA GLU A 506 -45.83 -2.06 -34.10
C GLU A 506 -46.37 -1.37 -32.83
N GLU A 507 -46.52 -2.02 -31.68
CA GLU A 507 -47.19 -1.41 -30.52
C GLU A 507 -46.40 -1.53 -29.21
N ASP A 508 -45.21 -0.91 -29.10
CA ASP A 508 -44.74 -0.33 -27.81
C ASP A 508 -43.54 0.64 -27.91
N ASN A 509 -43.48 1.47 -28.95
CA ASN A 509 -42.47 2.53 -29.07
C ASN A 509 -42.83 3.80 -28.24
N LYS A 510 -43.11 3.64 -26.94
CA LYS A 510 -42.80 4.73 -26.00
C LYS A 510 -41.29 4.72 -25.82
N SER A 511 -40.60 5.65 -26.49
CA SER A 511 -39.15 5.76 -26.43
C SER A 511 -38.67 5.66 -24.98
N ILE A 512 -37.92 4.59 -24.69
CA ILE A 512 -37.04 4.58 -23.53
C ILE A 512 -36.05 5.70 -23.81
N ARG A 513 -36.31 6.92 -23.30
CA ARG A 513 -35.34 8.02 -23.38
C ARG A 513 -34.07 7.51 -22.72
N GLU A 514 -33.05 7.18 -23.52
CA GLU A 514 -31.76 6.75 -23.02
C GLU A 514 -31.22 7.81 -22.06
N GLU A 515 -30.78 7.38 -20.88
CA GLU A 515 -30.21 8.32 -19.93
C GLU A 515 -28.96 8.97 -20.54
N PRO A 516 -28.77 10.29 -20.37
CA PRO A 516 -27.60 10.96 -20.91
C PRO A 516 -26.32 10.36 -20.30
N ILE A 517 -25.35 10.02 -21.17
CA ILE A 517 -24.11 9.31 -20.81
C ILE A 517 -22.82 10.11 -21.08
N HIS A 518 -22.88 11.15 -21.91
CA HIS A 518 -21.72 11.91 -22.37
C HIS A 518 -21.22 12.92 -21.33
N ILE A 519 -19.98 13.37 -21.47
CA ILE A 519 -19.38 14.36 -20.54
C ILE A 519 -18.76 15.52 -21.30
N LEU A 520 -18.97 16.75 -20.81
CA LEU A 520 -18.31 17.95 -21.34
C LEU A 520 -17.46 18.59 -20.24
N ASN A 521 -16.20 18.88 -20.54
CA ASN A 521 -15.29 19.61 -19.66
C ASN A 521 -14.86 20.92 -20.33
N VAL A 522 -15.11 22.04 -19.66
CA VAL A 522 -14.79 23.39 -20.14
C VAL A 522 -13.76 23.98 -19.21
N SER A 523 -12.56 24.23 -19.71
CA SER A 523 -11.49 24.89 -18.95
C SER A 523 -11.50 26.39 -19.24
N LEU A 524 -11.46 27.21 -18.19
CA LEU A 524 -11.49 28.67 -18.28
C LEU A 524 -10.25 29.24 -17.57
N LYS A 525 -9.59 30.19 -18.22
CA LYS A 525 -8.43 30.91 -17.68
C LYS A 525 -8.89 32.18 -16.99
N CYS A 526 -9.25 32.07 -15.71
CA CYS A 526 -9.76 33.23 -14.98
C CYS A 526 -8.62 34.20 -14.62
N ALA A 527 -8.68 35.42 -15.14
CA ALA A 527 -7.73 36.50 -14.88
C ALA A 527 -8.06 37.30 -13.61
N ASP A 528 -9.34 37.38 -13.24
CA ASP A 528 -9.86 38.19 -12.14
C ASP A 528 -10.38 37.31 -10.99
N ARG A 529 -10.08 37.67 -9.74
CA ARG A 529 -10.55 36.92 -8.56
C ARG A 529 -12.05 37.16 -8.36
N MET A 530 -12.89 36.33 -8.98
CA MET A 530 -14.32 36.22 -8.66
C MET A 530 -14.55 35.28 -7.48
N GLU A 531 -15.58 35.55 -6.68
CA GLU A 531 -15.98 34.68 -5.56
C GLU A 531 -16.68 33.41 -6.05
N ASP A 532 -16.55 32.31 -5.30
CA ASP A 532 -17.07 31.00 -5.70
C ASP A 532 -18.60 30.98 -5.81
N GLU A 533 -19.32 31.73 -4.95
CA GLU A 533 -20.79 31.85 -5.00
C GLU A 533 -21.28 32.54 -6.28
N GLU A 534 -20.54 33.56 -6.74
CA GLU A 534 -20.86 34.27 -7.97
C GLU A 534 -20.63 33.38 -9.19
N LEU A 535 -19.50 32.66 -9.23
CA LEU A 535 -19.18 31.70 -10.30
C LEU A 535 -20.21 30.56 -10.37
N VAL A 536 -20.61 30.01 -9.21
CA VAL A 536 -21.66 28.99 -9.14
C VAL A 536 -22.96 29.52 -9.72
N THR A 537 -23.34 30.76 -9.40
CA THR A 537 -24.57 31.39 -9.89
C THR A 537 -24.54 31.56 -11.41
N VAL A 538 -23.43 32.06 -11.96
CA VAL A 538 -23.23 32.22 -13.41
C VAL A 538 -23.31 30.88 -14.14
N PHE A 539 -22.55 29.87 -13.72
CA PHE A 539 -22.53 28.56 -14.38
C PHE A 539 -23.84 27.79 -14.21
N ARG A 540 -24.52 27.95 -13.07
CA ARG A 540 -25.84 27.36 -12.83
C ARG A 540 -26.87 27.96 -13.78
N THR A 541 -26.93 29.30 -13.87
CA THR A 541 -27.86 30.02 -14.75
C THR A 541 -27.68 29.61 -16.21
N PHE A 542 -26.42 29.50 -16.66
CA PHE A 542 -26.11 29.01 -18.00
C PHE A 542 -26.58 27.56 -18.21
N SER A 543 -26.19 26.64 -17.32
CA SER A 543 -26.53 25.21 -17.43
C SER A 543 -28.05 24.99 -17.41
N GLN A 544 -28.78 25.78 -16.64
CA GLN A 544 -30.25 25.85 -16.65
C GLN A 544 -30.80 26.28 -18.00
N SER A 545 -30.30 27.41 -18.53
CA SER A 545 -30.77 27.97 -19.80
C SER A 545 -30.59 27.01 -20.98
N LYS A 546 -29.58 26.12 -20.91
CA LYS A 546 -29.24 25.14 -21.97
C LYS A 546 -29.65 23.70 -21.61
N LYS A 547 -30.42 23.48 -20.55
CA LYS A 547 -30.76 22.15 -20.01
C LYS A 547 -31.33 21.21 -21.07
N ASN A 548 -32.30 21.67 -21.86
CA ASN A 548 -32.93 20.84 -22.89
C ASN A 548 -31.91 20.41 -23.95
N ILE A 549 -31.09 21.34 -24.45
CA ILE A 549 -30.03 21.07 -25.43
C ILE A 549 -29.01 20.07 -24.86
N LEU A 550 -28.59 20.24 -23.61
CA LEU A 550 -27.65 19.31 -22.98
C LEU A 550 -28.23 17.89 -22.87
N VAL A 551 -29.52 17.76 -22.54
CA VAL A 551 -30.20 16.46 -22.47
C VAL A 551 -30.39 15.84 -23.86
N ASP A 552 -30.77 16.65 -24.86
CA ASP A 552 -31.01 16.19 -26.24
C ASP A 552 -29.73 15.65 -26.88
N TYR A 553 -28.56 16.22 -26.56
CA TYR A 553 -27.24 15.74 -26.98
C TYR A 553 -26.65 14.68 -26.02
N GLY A 554 -27.45 14.14 -25.09
CA GLY A 554 -27.05 13.04 -24.22
C GLY A 554 -25.97 13.39 -23.19
N LEU A 555 -25.78 14.67 -22.83
CA LEU A 555 -24.78 15.10 -21.85
C LEU A 555 -25.23 14.84 -20.42
N ARG A 556 -24.52 13.92 -19.75
CA ARG A 556 -24.76 13.55 -18.35
C ARG A 556 -24.33 14.65 -17.39
N ARG A 557 -23.22 15.31 -17.72
CA ARG A 557 -22.63 16.38 -16.92
C ARG A 557 -21.82 17.34 -17.76
N ILE A 558 -21.82 18.59 -17.33
CA ILE A 558 -20.90 19.65 -17.76
C ILE A 558 -20.04 20.05 -16.57
N THR A 559 -18.73 20.15 -16.76
CA THR A 559 -17.77 20.53 -15.71
C THR A 559 -16.99 21.76 -16.13
N PHE A 560 -17.09 22.84 -15.37
CA PHE A 560 -16.28 24.04 -15.54
C PHE A 560 -15.05 23.94 -14.64
N LEU A 561 -13.87 24.03 -15.26
CA LEU A 561 -12.57 24.04 -14.60
C LEU A 561 -12.03 25.47 -14.64
N ILE A 562 -11.74 26.04 -13.47
CA ILE A 562 -11.14 27.37 -13.37
C ILE A 562 -9.67 27.26 -13.03
N ALA A 563 -8.81 27.65 -13.96
CA ALA A 563 -7.36 27.65 -13.77
C ALA A 563 -6.89 29.04 -13.30
N GLN A 564 -6.30 29.10 -12.10
CA GLN A 564 -5.72 30.32 -11.52
C GLN A 564 -4.22 30.14 -11.27
N LYS A 565 -3.46 31.23 -11.38
CA LYS A 565 -2.00 31.19 -11.24
C LYS A 565 -1.62 30.86 -9.79
N ARG A 566 -0.86 29.77 -9.60
CA ARG A 566 -0.36 29.27 -8.30
C ARG A 566 -1.43 28.73 -7.34
N GLU A 567 -2.65 28.48 -7.81
CA GLU A 567 -3.70 27.83 -7.03
C GLU A 567 -4.11 26.51 -7.71
N PHE A 568 -4.64 25.57 -6.92
CA PHE A 568 -5.21 24.34 -7.49
C PHE A 568 -6.47 24.67 -8.29
N PRO A 569 -6.68 24.09 -9.49
CA PRO A 569 -7.86 24.36 -10.28
C PRO A 569 -9.16 24.04 -9.53
N LYS A 570 -10.14 24.93 -9.64
CA LYS A 570 -11.48 24.72 -9.05
C LYS A 570 -12.39 24.03 -10.06
N PHE A 571 -13.27 23.14 -9.59
CA PHE A 571 -14.15 22.34 -10.44
C PHE A 571 -15.62 22.56 -10.06
N PHE A 572 -16.44 22.99 -11.00
CA PHE A 572 -17.89 23.17 -10.84
C PHE A 572 -18.61 22.19 -11.77
N THR A 573 -19.23 21.14 -11.22
CA THR A 573 -19.88 20.08 -12.01
C THR A 573 -21.39 20.15 -11.90
N PHE A 574 -22.09 20.27 -13.02
CA PHE A 574 -23.55 20.26 -13.11
C PHE A 574 -24.00 18.97 -13.80
N ARG A 575 -25.00 18.28 -13.25
CA ARG A 575 -25.46 16.95 -13.72
C ARG A 575 -26.91 17.00 -14.13
N ALA A 576 -27.25 16.29 -15.20
CA ALA A 576 -28.61 16.27 -15.74
C ALA A 576 -29.67 15.68 -14.77
N ARG A 577 -29.27 14.86 -13.79
CA ARG A 577 -30.18 14.23 -12.81
C ARG A 577 -30.48 15.08 -11.58
N ASP A 578 -29.70 16.13 -11.33
CA ASP A 578 -29.96 16.98 -10.18
C ASP A 578 -31.13 17.89 -10.59
N GLU A 579 -32.32 17.71 -9.99
CA GLU A 579 -33.51 18.56 -10.25
C GLU A 579 -33.29 20.04 -9.91
N VAL A 580 -32.11 20.38 -9.38
CA VAL A 580 -31.61 21.73 -9.09
C VAL A 580 -30.56 22.20 -10.13
N CYS A 581 -30.51 21.54 -11.30
CA CYS A 581 -30.25 22.20 -12.58
C CYS A 581 -31.46 23.06 -12.89
#